data_AF-A0A3N2HLZ0-F1
#
_entry.id   AF-A0A3N2HLZ0-F1
#
_cell.length_a   1.000
_cell.length_b   1.000
_cell.length_c   1.000
_cell.angle_alpha   90.00
_cell.angle_beta   90.00
_cell.angle_gamma   90.00
#
_symmetry.space_group_name_H-M   'P 1'
#
loop_
_entity.id
_entity.type
_entity.pdbx_description
1 polymer ?
#
loop_
_entity_poly.entity_id
_entity_poly.type
_entity_poly.pdbx_seq_one_letter_code
_entity_poly.pdbx_strand_id
1 'polypeptide(L)'
;MNGLRAEVEAAGFGHLNFLIGDTSRHVPGAQVIGQIDGVWVTFLRDERGLVEELTLVEHPDEHSAVTEFMSQLQNAARLEELRAVLDAGLEPDD
;
A
#
# COMPACT_ATOMS: atom_id res chain seq x y z
N MET A 1 12.09 10.54 3.97
CA MET A 1 10.76 10.26 3.38
C MET A 1 10.56 10.70 1.93
N ASN A 2 11.08 11.84 1.43
CA ASN A 2 10.96 12.17 -0.01
C ASN A 2 11.63 11.15 -0.94
N GLY A 3 12.68 10.45 -0.47
CA GLY A 3 13.34 9.37 -1.20
C GLY A 3 12.43 8.17 -1.46
N LEU A 4 11.67 7.73 -0.44
CA LEU A 4 10.76 6.58 -0.58
C LEU A 4 9.65 6.86 -1.61
N ARG A 5 9.11 8.08 -1.64
CA ARG A 5 8.13 8.43 -2.67
C ARG A 5 8.73 8.29 -4.07
N ALA A 6 9.94 8.80 -4.29
CA ALA A 6 10.61 8.66 -5.59
C ALA A 6 10.90 7.19 -5.95
N GLU A 7 11.20 6.35 -4.95
CA GLU A 7 11.39 4.90 -5.14
C GLU A 7 10.09 4.19 -5.56
N VAL A 8 8.97 4.50 -4.91
CA VAL A 8 7.64 4.00 -5.27
C VAL A 8 7.28 4.37 -6.70
N GLU A 9 7.51 5.63 -7.09
CA GLU A 9 7.29 6.12 -8.45
C GLU A 9 8.19 5.40 -9.47
N ALA A 10 9.48 5.25 -9.16
CA ALA A 10 10.45 4.58 -10.02
C ALA A 10 10.15 3.08 -10.19
N ALA A 11 9.56 2.44 -9.18
CA ALA A 11 9.07 1.06 -9.25
C ALA A 11 7.76 0.91 -10.03
N GLY A 12 7.15 2.01 -10.50
CA GLY A 12 5.90 2.01 -11.26
C GLY A 12 4.63 1.96 -10.40
N PHE A 13 4.76 2.08 -9.08
CA PHE A 13 3.64 1.98 -8.12
C PHE A 13 2.97 3.32 -7.79
N GLY A 14 3.36 4.42 -8.46
CA GLY A 14 2.81 5.76 -8.23
C GLY A 14 1.30 5.90 -8.45
N HIS A 15 0.72 4.98 -9.22
CA HIS A 15 -0.72 4.93 -9.48
C HIS A 15 -1.52 4.27 -8.35
N LEU A 16 -0.85 3.51 -7.47
CA LEU A 16 -1.49 2.86 -6.34
C LEU A 16 -1.82 3.87 -5.25
N ASN A 17 -2.80 3.53 -4.42
CA ASN A 17 -3.18 4.37 -3.29
C ASN A 17 -2.25 4.11 -2.10
N PHE A 18 -1.47 5.12 -1.70
CA PHE A 18 -0.56 4.97 -0.58
C PHE A 18 -0.30 6.27 0.21
N LEU A 19 0.12 6.10 1.46
CA LEU A 19 0.50 7.17 2.36
C LEU A 19 1.89 6.89 2.95
N ILE A 20 2.76 7.89 2.89
CA ILE A 20 4.09 7.86 3.49
C ILE A 20 4.15 8.94 4.57
N GLY A 21 4.34 8.52 5.80
CA GLY A 21 4.56 9.39 6.96
C GLY A 21 3.31 9.91 7.66
N ASP A 22 2.19 10.06 6.94
CA ASP A 22 0.93 10.54 7.51
C ASP A 22 0.02 9.36 7.89
N THR A 23 0.35 8.74 9.03
CA THR A 23 -0.40 7.60 9.60
C THR A 23 -1.77 8.00 10.13
N SER A 24 -2.12 9.28 10.14
CA SER A 24 -3.39 9.79 10.64
C SER A 24 -4.41 10.10 9.54
N ARG A 25 -3.98 10.17 8.28
CA ARG A 25 -4.86 10.55 7.17
C ARG A 25 -5.82 9.44 6.76
N HIS A 26 -7.09 9.80 6.61
CA HIS A 26 -8.16 8.87 6.21
C HIS A 26 -8.27 8.82 4.69
N VAL A 27 -7.46 7.97 4.06
CA VAL A 27 -7.55 7.69 2.63
C VAL A 27 -8.01 6.25 2.45
N PRO A 28 -9.24 6.00 1.98
CA PRO A 28 -9.76 4.65 1.79
C PRO A 28 -8.87 3.78 0.90
N GLY A 29 -8.62 2.52 1.30
CA GLY A 29 -7.85 1.57 0.51
C GLY A 29 -6.37 1.90 0.36
N ALA A 30 -5.82 2.86 1.11
CA ALA A 30 -4.42 3.24 1.01
C ALA A 30 -3.51 2.29 1.80
N GLN A 31 -2.41 1.84 1.19
CA GLN A 31 -1.30 1.23 1.92
C GLN A 31 -0.51 2.33 2.65
N VAL A 32 -0.23 2.14 3.93
CA VAL A 32 0.41 3.16 4.76
C VAL A 32 1.73 2.66 5.29
N ILE A 33 2.74 3.53 5.27
CA ILE A 33 3.98 3.40 6.01
C ILE A 33 4.24 4.68 6.80
N GLY A 34 4.69 4.56 8.05
CA GLY A 34 5.10 5.70 8.84
C GLY A 34 5.49 5.32 10.25
N GLN A 35 5.50 6.30 11.16
CA GLN A 35 5.76 6.06 12.58
C GLN A 35 4.52 6.35 13.43
N ILE A 36 4.31 5.51 14.45
CA ILE A 36 3.36 5.74 15.55
C ILE A 36 4.16 5.59 16.83
N ASP A 37 4.19 6.64 17.67
CA ASP A 37 4.93 6.67 18.93
C ASP A 37 6.41 6.23 18.81
N GLY A 38 7.03 6.56 17.68
CA GLY A 38 8.44 6.23 17.37
C GLY A 38 8.66 4.82 16.82
N VAL A 39 7.62 3.99 16.73
CA VAL A 39 7.67 2.65 16.13
C VAL A 39 7.32 2.75 14.65
N TRP A 40 8.11 2.10 13.79
CA TRP A 40 7.80 1.99 12.37
C TRP A 40 6.67 1.01 12.15
N VAL A 41 5.69 1.41 11.36
CA VAL A 41 4.50 0.60 11.08
C VAL A 41 4.16 0.58 9.61
N THR A 42 3.57 -0.52 9.16
CA THR A 42 2.81 -0.60 7.92
C THR A 42 1.40 -1.11 8.19
N PHE A 43 0.42 -0.63 7.43
CA PHE A 43 -0.98 -1.10 7.52
C PHE A 43 -1.80 -0.68 6.30
N LEU A 44 -2.95 -1.30 6.11
CA LEU A 44 -3.95 -0.95 5.12
C LEU A 44 -5.05 -0.07 5.74
N ARG A 45 -5.56 0.88 4.96
CA ARG A 45 -6.81 1.57 5.27
C ARG A 45 -7.99 0.82 4.65
N ASP A 46 -9.05 0.60 5.43
CA ASP A 46 -10.29 0.03 4.92
C ASP A 46 -11.02 0.98 3.95
N GLU A 47 -12.16 0.56 3.43
CA GLU A 47 -13.01 1.35 2.52
C GLU A 47 -13.54 2.67 3.13
N ARG A 48 -13.48 2.79 4.46
CA ARG A 48 -13.90 3.99 5.22
C ARG A 48 -12.71 4.89 5.56
N GLY A 49 -11.50 4.50 5.19
CA GLY A 49 -10.27 5.22 5.53
C GLY A 49 -9.82 5.01 6.98
N LEU A 50 -10.35 4.01 7.68
CA LEU A 50 -9.93 3.61 9.02
C LEU A 50 -8.81 2.58 8.93
N VAL A 51 -8.04 2.42 10.02
CA VAL A 51 -6.99 1.38 10.06
C VAL A 51 -7.64 0.01 10.04
N GLU A 52 -7.21 -0.87 9.15
CA GLU A 52 -7.57 -2.27 9.18
C GLU A 52 -6.63 -3.00 10.16
N GLU A 53 -7.06 -3.16 11.41
CA GLU A 53 -6.20 -3.60 12.54
C GLU A 53 -5.43 -4.90 12.27
N LEU A 54 -6.01 -5.84 11.51
CA LEU A 54 -5.37 -7.11 11.15
C LEU A 54 -4.17 -6.97 10.22
N THR A 55 -4.02 -5.80 9.58
CA THR A 55 -2.92 -5.50 8.66
C THR A 55 -1.82 -4.66 9.32
N LEU A 56 -2.00 -4.24 10.59
CA LEU A 56 -1.01 -3.46 11.30
C LEU A 56 0.19 -4.33 11.68
N VAL A 57 1.35 -3.94 11.14
CA VAL A 57 2.62 -4.61 11.41
C VAL A 57 3.60 -3.59 11.96
N GLU A 58 4.17 -3.90 13.11
CA GLU A 58 5.29 -3.14 13.70
C GLU A 58 6.62 -3.68 13.17
N HIS A 59 7.55 -2.76 12.91
CA HIS A 59 8.86 -3.06 12.34
C HIS A 59 9.97 -2.55 13.26
N PRO A 60 11.10 -3.28 13.34
CA PRO A 60 12.22 -2.90 14.21
C PRO A 60 12.94 -1.63 13.74
N ASP A 61 12.88 -1.31 12.44
CA ASP A 61 13.56 -0.19 11.83
C ASP A 61 12.89 0.26 10.50
N GLU A 62 13.35 1.41 9.99
CA GLU A 62 12.86 1.99 8.73
C GLU A 62 13.07 1.05 7.54
N HIS A 63 14.20 0.34 7.51
CA HIS A 63 14.57 -0.49 6.36
C HIS A 63 13.63 -1.69 6.22
N SER A 64 13.30 -2.33 7.34
CA SER A 64 12.34 -3.42 7.42
C SER A 64 10.94 -2.97 6.99
N ALA A 65 10.50 -1.81 7.50
CA ALA A 65 9.20 -1.24 7.14
C ALA A 65 9.10 -0.88 5.65
N VAL A 66 10.14 -0.27 5.08
CA VAL A 66 10.20 0.07 3.65
C VAL A 66 10.17 -1.20 2.79
N THR A 67 10.92 -2.22 3.17
CA THR A 67 10.97 -3.49 2.43
C THR A 67 9.59 -4.16 2.39
N GLU A 68 8.92 -4.26 3.54
CA GLU A 68 7.57 -4.80 3.63
C GLU A 68 6.58 -3.95 2.82
N PHE A 69 6.62 -2.62 2.98
CA PHE A 69 5.74 -1.71 2.27
C PHE A 69 5.87 -1.84 0.74
N MET A 70 7.09 -1.92 0.21
CA MET A 70 7.32 -2.12 -1.22
C MET A 70 6.79 -3.48 -1.69
N SER A 71 6.92 -4.54 -0.89
CA SER A 71 6.34 -5.85 -1.20
C SER A 71 4.81 -5.80 -1.23
N GLN A 72 4.19 -5.09 -0.28
CA GLN A 72 2.74 -4.88 -0.23
C GLN A 72 2.23 -4.14 -1.48
N LEU A 73 2.93 -3.09 -1.93
CA LEU A 73 2.59 -2.38 -3.17
C LEU A 73 2.73 -3.27 -4.41
N GLN A 74 3.80 -4.08 -4.48
CA GLN A 74 3.96 -5.03 -5.58
C GLN A 74 2.80 -6.04 -5.63
N ASN A 75 2.37 -6.56 -4.48
CA ASN A 75 1.24 -7.47 -4.39
C ASN A 75 -0.08 -6.78 -4.79
N ALA A 76 -0.28 -5.52 -4.39
CA ALA A 76 -1.45 -4.74 -4.77
C ALA A 76 -1.51 -4.51 -6.29
N ALA A 77 -0.41 -4.08 -6.92
CA ALA A 77 -0.34 -3.96 -8.38
C ALA A 77 -0.65 -5.29 -9.08
N ARG A 78 -0.09 -6.39 -8.57
CA ARG A 78 -0.36 -7.72 -9.13
C ARG A 78 -1.83 -8.14 -9.03
N LEU A 79 -2.51 -7.77 -7.94
CA LEU A 79 -3.94 -8.02 -7.78
C LEU A 79 -4.78 -7.19 -8.75
N GLU A 80 -4.43 -5.92 -9.00
CA GLU A 80 -5.10 -5.09 -10.01
C GLU A 80 -4.93 -5.68 -11.43
N GLU A 81 -3.73 -6.12 -11.78
CA GLU A 81 -3.47 -6.81 -13.06
C GLU A 81 -4.34 -8.06 -13.21
N LEU A 82 -4.40 -8.91 -12.16
CA LEU A 82 -5.18 -10.15 -12.20
C LEU A 82 -6.68 -9.87 -12.31
N ARG A 83 -7.18 -8.84 -11.63
CA ARG A 83 -8.59 -8.41 -11.74
C ARG A 83 -8.91 -7.95 -13.16
N ALA A 84 -8.06 -7.11 -13.76
CA ALA A 84 -8.24 -6.66 -15.14
C ALA A 84 -8.27 -7.81 -16.14
N VAL A 85 -7.43 -8.84 -15.96
CA VAL A 85 -7.44 -10.04 -16.82
C VAL A 85 -8.74 -10.83 -16.66
N LEU A 86 -9.23 -10.98 -15.42
CA LEU A 86 -10.50 -11.67 -15.17
C LEU A 86 -11.67 -10.91 -15.78
N ASP A 87 -11.71 -9.59 -15.63
CA ASP A 87 -12.77 -8.76 -16.18
C ASP A 87 -12.79 -8.80 -17.72
N ALA A 88 -11.61 -8.76 -18.36
CA ALA A 88 -11.48 -8.88 -19.82
C ALA A 88 -11.85 -10.28 -20.35
N GLY A 89 -11.65 -11.33 -19.56
CA GLY A 89 -12.03 -12.71 -19.91
C GLY A 89 -13.51 -13.03 -19.67
N LEU A 90 -14.26 -12.13 -19.04
CA LEU A 90 -15.68 -12.28 -18.71
C LEU A 90 -16.61 -11.48 -19.64
N GLU A 91 -16.08 -10.79 -20.66
CA GLU A 91 -16.91 -10.19 -21.70
C GLU A 91 -17.68 -11.33 -22.41
N PRO A 92 -19.03 -11.36 -22.36
CA PRO A 92 -19.79 -12.39 -23.05
C PRO A 92 -19.59 -12.20 -24.56
N ASP A 93 -19.24 -13.29 -25.25
CA ASP A 93 -19.35 -13.34 -26.71
C ASP A 93 -20.82 -13.00 -27.08
N ASP A 94 -21.01 -11.85 -27.75
CA ASP A 94 -22.31 -11.41 -28.31
C ASP A 94 -22.92 -12.43 -29.28
#